data_AF-A0A7J2R2R7-F1
#
_entry.id   AF-A0A7J2R2R7-F1
#
_cell.length_a   1.000
_cell.length_b   1.000
_cell.length_c   1.000
_cell.angle_alpha   90.00
_cell.angle_beta   90.00
_cell.angle_gamma   90.00
#
_symmetry.space_group_name_H-M   'P 1'
#
loop_
_entity.id
_entity.type
_entity.pdbx_description
1 polymer ?
#
loop_
_entity_poly.entity_id
_entity_poly.type
_entity_poly.pdbx_seq_one_letter_code
_entity_poly.pdbx_strand_id
1 'polypeptide(L)'
;MTNKRRKFERNQPAIRRAVISSIGRKGGILHGARAQNAQLPRFLERKTKDYDIFVRRPQIRAKALEMKLDKLFRGDFFRVKKGKSKVISVSKVVDNINNESIVDFARPSRKVTTKVISGIRVATLKDQKDRAIKNLTDPNARFRRDKDREFLERIREFEKLRGRKL
;
A
#
# COMPACT_ATOMS: atom_id res chain seq x y z
N MET A 1 16.94 -9.03 23.68
CA MET A 1 15.78 -8.89 22.76
C MET A 1 14.72 -9.91 23.14
N THR A 2 13.45 -9.52 23.30
CA THR A 2 12.37 -10.45 23.67
C THR A 2 12.17 -11.52 22.58
N ASN A 3 11.86 -12.76 22.98
CA ASN A 3 11.59 -13.90 22.08
C ASN A 3 10.55 -13.55 20.99
N LYS A 4 9.60 -12.68 21.34
CA LYS A 4 8.57 -12.13 20.44
C LYS A 4 9.16 -11.32 19.27
N ARG A 5 10.12 -10.43 19.52
CA ARG A 5 10.75 -9.59 18.47
C ARG A 5 11.58 -10.42 17.49
N ARG A 6 12.38 -11.38 17.99
CA ARG A 6 13.17 -12.29 17.15
C ARG A 6 12.28 -13.15 16.24
N LYS A 7 11.16 -13.64 16.78
CA LYS A 7 10.14 -14.37 16.02
C LYS A 7 9.47 -13.48 14.97
N PHE A 8 9.22 -12.20 15.27
CA PHE A 8 8.68 -11.23 14.31
C PHE A 8 9.62 -11.00 13.13
N GLU A 9 10.89 -10.71 13.40
CA GLU A 9 11.92 -10.44 12.39
C GLU A 9 12.15 -11.64 11.47
N ARG A 10 12.26 -12.86 12.03
CA ARG A 10 12.45 -14.11 11.25
C ARG A 10 11.31 -14.39 10.27
N ASN A 11 10.10 -13.93 10.57
CA ASN A 11 8.89 -14.27 9.79
C ASN A 11 8.41 -13.14 8.87
N GLN A 12 9.21 -12.09 8.65
CA GLN A 12 8.89 -11.03 7.68
C GLN A 12 8.50 -11.55 6.28
N PRO A 13 9.18 -12.58 5.71
CA PRO A 13 8.76 -13.16 4.43
C PRO A 13 7.35 -13.76 4.47
N ALA A 14 6.94 -14.34 5.59
CA ALA A 14 5.60 -14.92 5.76
C ALA A 14 4.51 -13.84 5.79
N ILE A 15 4.78 -12.70 6.44
CA ILE A 15 3.89 -11.52 6.41
C ILE A 15 3.67 -11.08 4.98
N ARG A 16 4.74 -10.87 4.20
CA ARG A 16 4.66 -10.47 2.79
C ARG A 16 3.81 -11.42 1.97
N ARG A 17 4.01 -12.74 2.10
CA ARG A 17 3.20 -13.76 1.40
C ARG A 17 1.72 -13.69 1.81
N ALA A 18 1.44 -13.53 3.11
CA ALA A 18 0.09 -13.40 3.61
C ALA A 18 -0.62 -12.15 3.03
N VAL A 19 0.05 -11.01 2.99
CA VAL A 19 -0.47 -9.77 2.39
C VAL A 19 -0.75 -9.96 0.90
N ILE A 20 0.22 -10.46 0.12
CA ILE A 20 0.06 -10.70 -1.32
C ILE A 20 -1.12 -11.65 -1.59
N SER A 21 -1.21 -12.75 -0.86
CA SER A 21 -2.32 -13.71 -0.99
C SER A 21 -3.69 -13.09 -0.70
N SER A 22 -3.74 -12.08 0.19
CA SER A 22 -4.97 -11.37 0.55
C SER A 22 -5.45 -10.43 -0.56
N ILE A 23 -4.53 -9.92 -1.38
CA ILE A 23 -4.83 -9.06 -2.54
C ILE A 23 -5.46 -9.89 -3.66
N GLY A 24 -4.80 -10.97 -4.07
CA GLY A 24 -5.16 -11.76 -5.26
C GLY A 24 -6.53 -12.45 -5.14
N ARG A 25 -6.81 -13.17 -4.05
CA ARG A 25 -8.01 -14.03 -3.94
C ARG A 25 -9.34 -13.28 -3.85
N LYS A 26 -9.32 -11.99 -3.54
CA LYS A 26 -10.52 -11.29 -3.09
C LYS A 26 -10.68 -9.91 -3.71
N GLY A 27 -10.06 -9.67 -4.86
CA GLY A 27 -10.21 -8.44 -5.63
C GLY A 27 -9.68 -7.20 -4.91
N GLY A 28 -8.48 -7.27 -4.32
CA GLY A 28 -7.76 -6.05 -3.94
C GLY A 28 -7.17 -5.33 -5.15
N ILE A 29 -6.81 -4.06 -5.00
CA ILE A 29 -5.99 -3.31 -5.94
C ILE A 29 -4.83 -2.70 -5.17
N LEU A 30 -3.60 -3.08 -5.50
CA LEU A 30 -2.40 -2.48 -4.94
C LEU A 30 -2.24 -1.05 -5.49
N HIS A 31 -2.05 -0.07 -4.62
CA HIS A 31 -1.79 1.32 -5.00
C HIS A 31 -0.59 1.88 -4.20
N GLY A 32 -0.34 3.19 -4.32
CA GLY A 32 0.71 3.86 -3.54
C GLY A 32 2.13 3.47 -3.97
N ALA A 33 3.09 3.64 -3.06
CA ALA A 33 4.51 3.51 -3.38
C ALA A 33 4.89 2.12 -3.91
N ARG A 34 4.32 1.05 -3.35
CA ARG A 34 4.58 -0.32 -3.85
C ARG A 34 4.03 -0.56 -5.25
N ALA A 35 2.89 0.02 -5.59
CA ALA A 35 2.34 -0.04 -6.94
C ALA A 35 3.18 0.78 -7.94
N GLN A 36 3.72 1.92 -7.51
CA GLN A 36 4.62 2.74 -8.31
C GLN A 36 5.93 2.01 -8.59
N ASN A 37 6.58 1.47 -7.56
CA ASN A 37 7.84 0.73 -7.70
C ASN A 37 7.68 -0.50 -8.59
N ALA A 38 6.56 -1.22 -8.51
CA ALA A 38 6.29 -2.37 -9.39
C ALA A 38 6.21 -2.01 -10.89
N GLN A 39 6.18 -0.73 -11.24
CA GLN A 39 6.06 -0.23 -12.60
C GLN A 39 7.20 0.67 -13.04
N LEU A 40 8.04 1.13 -12.10
CA LEU A 40 9.18 2.00 -12.36
C LEU A 40 10.47 1.18 -12.44
N PRO A 41 11.48 1.65 -13.20
CA PRO A 41 12.82 1.07 -13.15
C PRO A 41 13.39 1.11 -11.73
N ARG A 42 14.26 0.14 -11.39
CA ARG A 42 14.80 -0.06 -10.05
C ARG A 42 15.48 1.18 -9.46
N PHE A 43 16.18 1.96 -10.28
CA PHE A 43 16.86 3.19 -9.85
C PHE A 43 15.91 4.36 -9.58
N LEU A 44 14.66 4.27 -10.05
CA LEU A 44 13.59 5.21 -9.74
C LEU A 44 12.69 4.67 -8.62
N GLU A 45 13.02 3.57 -7.93
CA GLU A 45 12.23 3.08 -6.81
C GLU A 45 12.48 3.88 -5.52
N ARG A 46 11.44 4.07 -4.71
CA ARG A 46 11.56 4.62 -3.34
C ARG A 46 11.46 3.53 -2.28
N LYS A 47 12.13 3.70 -1.14
CA LYS A 47 11.93 2.79 0.00
C LYS A 47 10.49 2.92 0.51
N THR A 48 9.82 1.78 0.72
CA THR A 48 8.46 1.68 1.26
C THR A 48 8.31 0.40 2.07
N LYS A 49 7.64 0.48 3.21
CA LYS A 49 7.46 -0.64 4.16
C LYS A 49 6.05 -1.22 4.07
N ASP A 50 5.05 -0.36 4.04
CA ASP A 50 3.63 -0.67 4.07
C ASP A 50 3.06 -1.03 2.70
N TYR A 51 1.90 -1.68 2.70
CA TYR A 51 1.10 -1.96 1.50
C TYR A 51 -0.18 -1.14 1.54
N ASP A 52 -0.39 -0.32 0.51
CA ASP A 52 -1.64 0.40 0.28
C ASP A 52 -2.56 -0.42 -0.63
N ILE A 53 -3.72 -0.85 -0.14
CA ILE A 53 -4.63 -1.73 -0.90
C ILE A 53 -6.06 -1.18 -0.90
N PHE A 54 -6.59 -0.94 -2.09
CA PHE A 54 -8.00 -0.63 -2.26
C PHE A 54 -8.86 -1.89 -2.22
N VAL A 55 -9.91 -1.86 -1.40
CA VAL A 55 -10.89 -2.95 -1.21
C VAL A 55 -12.30 -2.37 -0.94
N ARG A 56 -13.35 -3.15 -1.25
CA ARG A 56 -14.74 -2.73 -1.00
C ARG A 56 -15.09 -2.56 0.48
N ARG A 57 -14.57 -3.45 1.35
CA ARG A 57 -14.88 -3.48 2.80
C ARG A 57 -13.59 -3.48 3.64
N PRO A 58 -12.95 -2.30 3.86
CA PRO A 58 -11.63 -2.20 4.49
C PRO A 58 -11.52 -2.86 5.85
N GLN A 59 -12.45 -2.59 6.77
CA GLN A 59 -12.42 -3.14 8.13
C GLN A 59 -12.48 -4.66 8.15
N ILE A 60 -13.35 -5.26 7.34
CA ILE A 60 -13.46 -6.72 7.23
C ILE A 60 -12.16 -7.33 6.69
N ARG A 61 -11.51 -6.66 5.73
CA ARG A 61 -10.23 -7.14 5.19
C ARG A 61 -9.08 -6.99 6.18
N ALA A 62 -9.05 -5.91 6.94
CA ALA A 62 -8.07 -5.71 7.99
C ALA A 62 -8.17 -6.82 9.06
N LYS A 63 -9.38 -7.05 9.60
CA LYS A 63 -9.63 -8.13 10.59
C LYS A 63 -9.27 -9.51 10.06
N ALA A 64 -9.67 -9.82 8.82
CA ALA A 64 -9.33 -11.11 8.21
C ALA A 64 -7.81 -11.31 8.01
N LEU A 65 -7.07 -10.24 7.72
CA LEU A 65 -5.61 -10.31 7.59
C LEU A 65 -4.93 -10.42 8.96
N GLU A 66 -5.35 -9.62 9.95
CA GLU A 66 -4.90 -9.72 11.35
C GLU A 66 -5.06 -11.15 11.85
N MET A 67 -6.28 -11.71 11.85
CA MET A 67 -6.51 -13.09 12.32
C MET A 67 -5.64 -14.12 11.61
N LYS A 68 -5.42 -13.95 10.30
CA LYS A 68 -4.54 -14.83 9.52
C LYS A 68 -3.08 -14.70 9.98
N LEU A 69 -2.61 -13.49 10.22
CA LEU A 69 -1.25 -13.24 10.68
C LEU A 69 -1.06 -13.73 12.12
N ASP A 70 -1.96 -13.43 13.06
CA ASP A 70 -1.86 -13.94 14.44
C ASP A 70 -1.88 -15.48 14.48
N LYS A 71 -2.70 -16.13 13.65
CA LYS A 71 -2.69 -17.58 13.50
C LYS A 71 -1.35 -18.11 12.98
N LEU A 72 -0.75 -17.45 11.99
CA LEU A 72 0.58 -17.83 11.47
C LEU A 72 1.67 -17.68 12.53
N PHE A 73 1.55 -16.66 13.38
CA PHE A 73 2.53 -16.38 14.42
C PHE A 73 2.22 -17.08 15.74
N ARG A 74 1.07 -17.77 15.86
CA ARG A 74 0.60 -18.44 17.09
C ARG A 74 0.66 -17.50 18.29
N GLY A 75 0.06 -16.32 18.18
CA GLY A 75 -0.01 -15.33 19.25
C GLY A 75 -0.52 -13.98 18.78
N ASP A 76 -0.66 -13.05 19.72
CA ASP A 76 -1.10 -11.68 19.47
C ASP A 76 0.07 -10.79 19.02
N PHE A 77 0.29 -10.72 17.71
CA PHE A 77 1.36 -9.95 17.07
C PHE A 77 0.83 -8.77 16.28
N PHE A 78 -0.46 -8.75 15.94
CA PHE A 78 -1.04 -7.75 15.07
C PHE A 78 -2.34 -7.21 15.67
N ARG A 79 -2.73 -6.02 15.24
CA ARG A 79 -4.03 -5.42 15.60
C ARG A 79 -4.58 -4.60 14.47
N VAL A 80 -5.90 -4.48 14.43
CA VAL A 80 -6.58 -3.55 13.51
C VAL A 80 -6.73 -2.17 14.14
N LYS A 81 -6.32 -1.12 13.40
CA LYS A 81 -6.49 0.29 13.78
C LYS A 81 -7.26 1.06 12.72
N LYS A 82 -8.19 1.91 13.13
CA LYS A 82 -8.87 2.85 12.20
C LYS A 82 -7.86 3.92 11.74
N GLY A 83 -7.79 4.16 10.44
CA GLY A 83 -6.97 5.23 9.88
C GLY A 83 -7.54 6.61 10.22
N LYS A 84 -6.67 7.63 10.25
CA LYS A 84 -7.04 9.01 10.60
C LYS A 84 -7.66 9.82 9.46
N SER A 85 -7.85 9.23 8.27
CA SER A 85 -8.40 9.97 7.13
C SER A 85 -9.86 10.31 7.37
N LYS A 86 -10.20 11.59 7.24
CA LYS A 86 -11.58 12.09 7.29
C LYS A 86 -12.32 11.87 5.96
N VAL A 87 -11.58 11.65 4.87
CA VAL A 87 -12.11 11.62 3.49
C VAL A 87 -12.40 10.19 3.03
N ILE A 88 -11.56 9.24 3.42
CA ILE A 88 -11.71 7.83 3.02
C ILE A 88 -11.66 6.93 4.25
N SER A 89 -12.54 5.92 4.27
CA SER A 89 -12.48 4.89 5.30
C SER A 89 -11.23 4.04 5.09
N VAL A 90 -10.32 4.12 6.06
CA VAL A 90 -9.06 3.36 6.08
C VAL A 90 -9.02 2.48 7.31
N SER A 91 -8.63 1.22 7.14
CA SER A 91 -8.39 0.26 8.21
C SER A 91 -6.98 -0.30 8.06
N LYS A 92 -6.16 -0.12 9.09
CA LYS A 92 -4.75 -0.48 9.11
C LYS A 92 -4.55 -1.78 9.87
N VAL A 93 -3.66 -2.64 9.39
CA VAL A 93 -3.11 -3.77 10.17
C VAL A 93 -1.74 -3.34 10.68
N VAL A 94 -1.61 -3.23 11.99
CA VAL A 94 -0.43 -2.70 12.69
C VAL A 94 0.25 -3.83 13.43
N ASP A 95 1.58 -3.84 13.47
CA ASP A 95 2.31 -4.80 14.28
C ASP A 95 2.42 -4.32 15.75
N ASN A 96 2.23 -5.25 16.69
CA ASN A 96 2.26 -4.96 18.12
C ASN A 96 3.70 -4.81 18.68
N ILE A 97 4.74 -5.00 17.87
CA ILE A 97 6.15 -4.96 18.29
C ILE A 97 6.73 -3.55 18.15
N ASN A 98 6.56 -2.96 16.96
CA ASN A 98 7.09 -1.66 16.56
C ASN A 98 5.98 -0.62 16.37
N ASN A 99 4.71 -1.02 16.43
CA ASN A 99 3.56 -0.15 16.19
C ASN A 99 3.57 0.46 14.76
N GLU A 100 4.16 -0.24 13.79
CA GLU A 100 4.21 0.18 12.38
C GLU A 100 3.03 -0.41 11.60
N SER A 101 2.54 0.33 10.61
CA SER A 101 1.51 -0.21 9.69
C SER A 101 2.16 -1.17 8.70
N ILE A 102 1.58 -2.35 8.55
CA ILE A 102 1.97 -3.32 7.53
C ILE A 102 1.13 -3.12 6.28
N VAL A 103 -0.16 -2.88 6.48
CA VAL A 103 -1.14 -2.75 5.40
C VAL A 103 -2.17 -1.70 5.75
N ASP A 104 -2.40 -0.79 4.81
CA ASP A 104 -3.49 0.16 4.83
C ASP A 104 -4.55 -0.29 3.82
N PHE A 105 -5.70 -0.77 4.32
CA PHE A 105 -6.86 -1.03 3.48
C PHE A 105 -7.72 0.22 3.36
N ALA A 106 -8.06 0.62 2.14
CA ALA A 106 -8.90 1.78 1.88
C ALA A 106 -10.05 1.43 0.92
N ARG A 107 -11.18 2.13 1.04
CA ARG A 107 -12.21 2.09 -0.01
C ARG A 107 -11.91 3.16 -1.05
N PRO A 108 -11.78 2.83 -2.35
CA PRO A 108 -11.55 3.84 -3.36
C PRO A 108 -12.82 4.70 -3.51
N SER A 109 -12.65 6.01 -3.63
CA SER A 109 -13.74 6.96 -3.87
C SER A 109 -14.16 7.07 -5.34
N ARG A 110 -13.43 6.39 -6.24
CA ARG A 110 -13.65 6.39 -7.69
C ARG A 110 -13.25 5.06 -8.31
N LYS A 111 -13.57 4.87 -9.58
CA LYS A 111 -12.98 3.79 -10.38
C LYS A 111 -11.47 4.05 -10.51
N VAL A 112 -10.67 3.02 -10.23
CA VAL A 112 -9.21 3.04 -10.32
C VAL A 112 -8.81 2.29 -11.58
N THR A 113 -8.05 2.91 -12.47
CA THR A 113 -7.53 2.22 -13.65
C THR A 113 -6.41 1.29 -13.20
N THR A 114 -6.52 0.01 -13.58
CA THR A 114 -5.60 -1.04 -13.13
C THR A 114 -4.97 -1.79 -14.29
N LYS A 115 -3.79 -2.34 -14.04
CA LYS A 115 -3.20 -3.41 -14.85
C LYS A 115 -2.81 -4.59 -13.96
N VAL A 116 -2.62 -5.78 -14.55
CA VAL A 116 -2.18 -6.97 -13.81
C VAL A 116 -0.66 -7.08 -13.89
N ILE A 117 0.00 -7.24 -12.73
CA ILE A 117 1.43 -7.55 -12.62
C ILE A 117 1.57 -8.74 -11.69
N SER A 118 2.19 -9.83 -12.15
CA SER A 118 2.37 -11.06 -11.36
C SER A 118 1.08 -11.56 -10.70
N GLY A 119 -0.04 -11.55 -11.44
CA GLY A 119 -1.36 -11.99 -10.95
C GLY A 119 -2.04 -11.02 -9.98
N ILE A 120 -1.47 -9.83 -9.72
CA ILE A 120 -2.02 -8.82 -8.81
C ILE A 120 -2.53 -7.64 -9.62
N ARG A 121 -3.72 -7.13 -9.30
CA ARG A 121 -4.21 -5.86 -9.85
C ARG A 121 -3.49 -4.69 -9.19
N VAL A 122 -2.87 -3.85 -10.00
CA VAL A 122 -2.06 -2.70 -9.58
C VAL A 122 -2.62 -1.43 -10.24
N ALA A 123 -2.78 -0.35 -9.47
CA ALA A 123 -3.16 0.96 -10.00
C ALA A 123 -2.10 1.47 -10.99
N THR A 124 -2.52 1.88 -12.19
CA THR A 124 -1.55 2.29 -13.24
C THR A 124 -0.79 3.56 -12.83
N LEU A 125 0.42 3.75 -13.37
CA LEU A 125 1.18 4.97 -13.15
C LEU A 125 0.40 6.21 -13.60
N LYS A 126 -0.33 6.13 -14.72
CA LYS A 126 -1.20 7.22 -15.22
C LYS A 126 -2.27 7.60 -14.19
N ASP A 127 -3.01 6.62 -13.68
CA ASP A 127 -4.05 6.84 -12.67
C ASP A 127 -3.51 7.53 -11.40
N GLN A 128 -2.33 7.10 -10.97
CA GLN A 128 -1.66 7.68 -9.81
C GLN A 128 -1.10 9.08 -10.10
N LYS A 129 -0.56 9.32 -11.31
CA LYS A 129 -0.07 10.63 -11.77
C LYS A 129 -1.21 11.64 -11.79
N ASP A 130 -2.32 11.29 -12.44
CA ASP A 130 -3.52 12.14 -12.53
C ASP A 130 -4.05 12.49 -11.12
N ARG A 131 -3.97 11.56 -10.17
CA ARG A 131 -4.36 11.83 -8.78
C ARG A 131 -3.35 12.71 -8.03
N ALA A 132 -2.05 12.50 -8.23
CA ALA A 132 -1.01 13.31 -7.61
C ALA A 132 -1.12 14.78 -8.03
N ILE A 133 -1.34 15.04 -9.32
CA ILE A 133 -1.58 16.40 -9.86
C ILE A 133 -2.79 17.05 -9.15
N LYS A 134 -3.91 16.32 -9.05
CA LYS A 134 -5.11 16.82 -8.34
C LYS A 134 -4.89 17.08 -6.85
N ASN A 135 -4.08 16.25 -6.18
CA ASN A 135 -3.78 16.45 -4.77
C ASN A 135 -2.90 17.69 -4.52
N LEU A 136 -2.07 18.10 -5.47
CA LEU A 136 -1.24 19.31 -5.31
C LEU A 136 -2.09 20.58 -5.24
N THR A 137 -3.22 20.61 -5.95
CA THR A 137 -4.15 21.74 -5.96
C THR A 137 -5.24 21.64 -4.89
N ASP A 138 -5.49 20.46 -4.31
CA ASP A 138 -6.49 20.24 -3.26
C ASP A 138 -5.98 20.71 -1.86
N PRO A 139 -6.61 21.72 -1.24
CA PRO A 139 -6.24 22.18 0.11
C PRO A 139 -6.33 21.10 1.19
N ASN A 140 -7.23 20.12 1.04
CA ASN A 140 -7.41 19.03 1.99
C ASN A 140 -6.31 17.96 1.87
N ALA A 141 -5.53 17.97 0.78
CA ALA A 141 -4.45 17.04 0.53
C ALA A 141 -3.07 17.62 0.81
N ARG A 142 -2.97 18.73 1.55
CA ARG A 142 -1.68 19.37 1.93
C ARG A 142 -0.64 18.38 2.47
N PHE A 143 -1.05 17.44 3.32
CA PHE A 143 -0.19 16.40 3.90
C PHE A 143 0.42 15.42 2.88
N ARG A 144 -0.03 15.46 1.62
CA ARG A 144 0.49 14.62 0.53
C ARG A 144 1.47 15.35 -0.40
N ARG A 145 1.58 16.68 -0.32
CA ARG A 145 2.24 17.49 -1.36
C ARG A 145 3.67 17.04 -1.64
N ASP A 146 4.48 16.82 -0.61
CA ASP A 146 5.89 16.45 -0.80
C ASP A 146 6.01 15.06 -1.44
N LYS A 147 5.20 14.10 -0.98
CA LYS A 147 5.15 12.74 -1.56
C LYS A 147 4.68 12.73 -3.00
N ASP A 148 3.69 13.56 -3.32
CA ASP A 148 3.13 13.64 -4.66
C ASP A 148 4.08 14.40 -5.61
N ARG A 149 4.84 15.40 -5.13
CA ARG A 149 5.93 16.05 -5.90
C ARG A 149 7.06 15.08 -6.23
N GLU A 150 7.60 14.39 -5.23
CA GLU A 150 8.65 13.37 -5.41
C GLU A 150 8.21 12.29 -6.42
N PHE A 151 6.95 11.84 -6.34
CA PHE A 151 6.42 10.88 -7.29
C PHE A 151 6.34 11.46 -8.72
N LEU A 152 5.89 12.71 -8.87
CA LEU A 152 5.81 13.35 -10.19
C LEU A 152 7.19 13.59 -10.82
N GLU A 153 8.22 13.88 -10.01
CA GLU A 153 9.62 13.96 -10.47
C GLU A 153 10.09 12.61 -11.01
N ARG A 154 9.87 11.52 -10.27
CA ARG A 154 10.19 10.15 -10.71
C ARG A 154 9.46 9.78 -12.00
N ILE A 155 8.20 10.20 -12.14
CA ILE A 155 7.41 10.02 -13.36
C ILE A 155 8.01 10.82 -14.51
N ARG A 156 8.44 12.06 -14.30
CA ARG A 156 9.07 12.89 -15.32
C ARG A 156 10.34 12.23 -15.87
N GLU A 157 11.21 11.73 -14.98
CA GLU A 157 12.42 11.01 -15.40
C GLU A 157 12.07 9.72 -16.16
N PHE A 158 11.06 8.98 -15.71
CA PHE A 158 10.59 7.79 -16.41
C PHE A 158 10.02 8.10 -17.81
N GLU A 159 9.26 9.20 -17.97
CA GLU A 159 8.71 9.62 -19.26
C GLU A 159 9.81 10.07 -20.24
N LYS A 160 10.85 10.77 -19.75
CA LYS A 160 12.03 11.12 -20.55
C LYS A 160 12.72 9.87 -21.10
N LEU A 161 12.99 8.88 -20.23
CA LEU A 161 13.63 7.62 -20.62
C LEU A 161 12.82 6.81 -21.63
N ARG A 162 11.48 6.89 -21.56
CA ARG A 162 10.59 6.21 -22.50
C ARG A 162 10.41 6.95 -23.82
N GLY A 163 10.80 8.21 -23.91
CA GLY A 163 10.50 9.08 -25.06
C GLY A 163 9.02 9.38 -25.26
N ARG A 164 8.13 9.07 -24.30
CA ARG A 164 6.69 9.34 -24.38
C ARG A 164 6.02 9.50 -23.01
N LYS A 165 4.96 10.32 -22.99
CA LYS A 165 4.12 10.55 -21.80
C LYS A 165 3.23 9.33 -21.49
N LEU A 166 2.85 9.19 -20.22
CA LEU A 166 1.90 8.18 -19.71
C LEU A 166 0.45 8.48 -20.05
#